data_AF-A0AAD4TBP0-F1
#
_entry.id   AF-A0AAD4TBP0-F1
#
_cell.length_a   1.000
_cell.length_b   1.000
_cell.length_c   1.000
_cell.angle_alpha   90.00
_cell.angle_beta   90.00
_cell.angle_gamma   90.00
#
_symmetry.space_group_name_H-M   'P 1'
#
loop_
_entity.id
_entity.type
_entity.pdbx_description
1 polymer ?
#
loop_
_entity_poly.entity_id
_entity_poly.type
_entity_poly.pdbx_seq_one_letter_code
_entity_poly.pdbx_strand_id
1 'polypeptide(L)'
;MELINNISEAHGFGRVGERTREGNDLYLEMKEFGMNEPPGDRMRVGLTALTMAEYFRDVKEQDVLLIIDNIFRFVLAGSEVSALLGRMPSAVGYQPTLSTEMGTLQERITSTKKGSITSIQAVYVPMDDLTDPAPATTFAHLDATTVLSRGLASKCIYPIVDPLDTTSTMLQPRIVGEEHYEIAQRVKQTSQRYNELQDIIAILGLDELSEEDRLTVARARKNECFLSQPSHSRYTFKILDFPLFKLRISVTCSDLSFNE
;
A
#
# COMPACT_ATOMS: atom_id res chain seq x y z
N MET A 1 -1.63 -6.50 -7.83
CA MET A 1 -1.24 -7.13 -9.11
C MET A 1 -0.31 -6.27 -9.95
N GLU A 2 -0.63 -4.99 -10.21
CA GLU A 2 0.24 -4.11 -10.99
C GLU A 2 1.65 -3.88 -10.39
N LEU A 3 1.74 -3.67 -9.07
CA LEU A 3 3.04 -3.60 -8.38
C LEU A 3 3.90 -4.85 -8.61
N ILE A 4 3.28 -6.03 -8.63
CA ILE A 4 3.97 -7.30 -8.84
C ILE A 4 4.56 -7.33 -10.25
N ASN A 5 3.76 -7.00 -11.26
CA ASN A 5 4.22 -6.95 -12.65
C ASN A 5 5.38 -5.98 -12.80
N ASN A 6 5.22 -4.74 -12.37
CA ASN A 6 6.22 -3.68 -12.57
C ASN A 6 7.53 -3.96 -11.82
N ILE A 7 7.47 -4.42 -10.56
CA ILE A 7 8.67 -4.69 -9.76
C ILE A 7 9.41 -5.91 -10.29
N SER A 8 8.68 -6.97 -10.64
CA SER A 8 9.30 -8.19 -11.14
C SER A 8 9.94 -8.04 -12.51
N GLU A 9 9.35 -7.24 -13.41
CA GLU A 9 9.94 -6.94 -14.72
C GLU A 9 11.20 -6.08 -14.59
N ALA A 10 11.22 -5.15 -13.63
CA ALA A 10 12.30 -4.18 -13.51
C ALA A 10 13.51 -4.67 -12.70
N HIS A 11 13.30 -5.47 -11.64
CA HIS A 11 14.35 -5.75 -10.65
C HIS A 11 14.79 -7.21 -10.61
N GLY A 12 14.25 -8.09 -11.46
CA GLY A 12 14.72 -9.48 -11.52
C GLY A 12 14.60 -10.22 -10.18
N PHE A 13 13.67 -9.81 -9.31
CA PHE A 13 13.37 -10.51 -8.08
C PHE A 13 13.05 -11.97 -8.41
N GLY A 14 13.75 -12.90 -7.75
CA GLY A 14 13.54 -14.33 -7.93
C GLY A 14 12.08 -14.68 -7.65
N ARG A 15 11.29 -14.89 -8.71
CA ARG A 15 9.93 -15.41 -8.60
C ARG A 15 10.04 -16.88 -8.22
N VAL A 16 9.68 -17.23 -7.00
CA VAL A 16 9.36 -18.62 -6.67
C VAL A 16 8.01 -18.92 -7.34
N GLY A 17 8.04 -19.56 -8.51
CA GLY A 17 6.86 -19.82 -9.35
C GLY A 17 6.84 -18.94 -10.61
N GLU A 18 7.77 -19.20 -11.52
CA GLU A 18 7.84 -18.53 -12.82
C GLU A 18 6.69 -18.94 -13.75
N ARG A 19 5.65 -18.11 -13.82
CA ARG A 19 4.97 -17.62 -15.04
C ARG A 19 3.77 -16.79 -14.62
N THR A 20 3.50 -15.67 -15.29
CA THR A 20 2.31 -14.84 -15.03
C THR A 20 0.99 -15.62 -15.16
N ARG A 21 0.99 -16.74 -15.90
CA ARG A 21 -0.09 -17.75 -15.93
C ARG A 21 -0.26 -18.46 -14.59
N GLU A 22 0.83 -18.90 -13.96
CA GLU A 22 0.82 -19.57 -12.65
C GLU A 22 0.42 -18.62 -11.53
N GLY A 23 0.68 -17.31 -11.64
CA GLY A 23 0.15 -16.31 -10.69
C GLY A 23 -1.36 -16.07 -10.82
N ASN A 24 -1.92 -16.19 -12.03
CA ASN A 24 -3.36 -16.18 -12.26
C ASN A 24 -4.02 -17.49 -11.81
N ASP A 25 -3.36 -18.62 -12.04
CA ASP A 25 -3.80 -19.94 -11.57
C ASP A 25 -3.71 -20.03 -10.04
N LEU A 26 -2.67 -19.48 -9.41
CA LEU A 26 -2.56 -19.33 -7.95
C LEU A 26 -3.64 -18.39 -7.40
N TYR A 27 -3.97 -17.30 -8.10
CA TYR A 27 -5.09 -16.43 -7.71
C TYR A 27 -6.44 -17.16 -7.82
N LEU A 28 -6.64 -17.97 -8.86
CA LEU A 28 -7.85 -18.78 -9.04
C LEU A 28 -7.93 -19.92 -8.01
N GLU A 29 -6.81 -20.60 -7.72
CA GLU A 29 -6.70 -21.61 -6.66
C GLU A 29 -6.92 -20.99 -5.28
N MET A 30 -6.28 -19.85 -4.95
CA MET A 30 -6.50 -19.12 -3.70
C MET A 30 -7.96 -18.66 -3.55
N LYS A 31 -8.66 -18.41 -4.65
CA LYS A 31 -10.08 -18.04 -4.68
C LYS A 31 -11.01 -19.26 -4.55
N GLU A 32 -10.61 -20.43 -5.04
CA GLU A 32 -11.32 -21.71 -4.84
C GLU A 32 -11.09 -22.32 -3.45
N PHE A 33 -9.90 -22.14 -2.85
CA PHE A 33 -9.56 -22.64 -1.50
C PHE A 33 -9.96 -21.67 -0.37
N GLY A 34 -10.68 -20.59 -0.68
CA GLY A 34 -11.03 -19.55 0.28
C GLY A 34 -11.96 -20.04 1.41
N MET A 35 -11.41 -20.06 2.63
CA MET A 35 -12.10 -19.98 3.94
C MET A 35 -12.44 -21.27 4.72
N ASN A 36 -12.00 -22.46 4.31
CA ASN A 36 -12.31 -23.69 5.06
C ASN A 36 -11.18 -24.17 6.00
N GLU A 37 -10.07 -23.44 6.08
CA GLU A 37 -8.92 -23.84 6.91
C GLU A 37 -9.11 -23.46 8.39
N PRO A 38 -8.77 -24.36 9.33
CA PRO A 38 -8.76 -24.07 10.75
C PRO A 38 -7.97 -22.80 11.09
N PRO A 39 -8.34 -22.08 12.16
CA PRO A 39 -7.62 -20.87 12.58
C PRO A 39 -6.14 -21.13 12.90
N GLY A 40 -5.78 -22.34 13.32
CA GLY A 40 -4.38 -22.73 13.53
C GLY A 40 -3.54 -22.62 12.26
N ASP A 41 -4.05 -23.09 11.13
CA ASP A 41 -3.34 -23.10 9.84
C ASP A 41 -3.21 -21.68 9.30
N ARG A 42 -4.30 -20.90 9.36
CA ARG A 42 -4.33 -19.48 8.97
C ARG A 42 -3.36 -18.62 9.80
N MET A 43 -3.14 -18.96 11.07
CA MET A 43 -2.16 -18.28 11.93
C MET A 43 -0.72 -18.64 11.58
N ARG A 44 -0.45 -19.79 10.95
CA ARG A 44 0.91 -20.28 10.66
C ARG A 44 1.36 -20.08 9.22
N VAL A 45 0.44 -20.02 8.26
CA VAL A 45 0.77 -19.91 6.82
C VAL A 45 1.72 -18.75 6.50
N GLY A 46 1.52 -17.58 7.12
CA GLY A 46 2.41 -16.42 6.94
C GLY A 46 3.84 -16.69 7.42
N LEU A 47 4.02 -17.45 8.50
CA LEU A 47 5.34 -17.82 9.02
C LEU A 47 6.04 -18.84 8.12
N THR A 48 5.28 -19.75 7.50
CA THR A 48 5.80 -20.72 6.53
C THR A 48 6.34 -20.00 5.29
N ALA A 49 5.56 -19.06 4.73
CA ALA A 49 5.98 -18.26 3.58
C ALA A 49 7.22 -17.43 3.92
N LEU A 50 7.26 -16.82 5.11
CA LEU A 50 8.41 -16.07 5.61
C LEU A 50 9.66 -16.95 5.75
N THR A 51 9.52 -18.18 6.25
CA THR A 51 10.66 -19.11 6.39
C THR A 51 11.27 -19.47 5.03
N MET A 52 10.45 -19.59 3.99
CA MET A 52 10.95 -19.76 2.62
C MET A 52 11.66 -18.49 2.13
N ALA A 53 11.09 -17.31 2.38
CA ALA A 53 11.71 -16.03 2.01
C ALA A 53 13.07 -15.83 2.72
N GLU A 54 13.17 -16.19 4.00
CA GLU A 54 14.41 -16.14 4.77
C GLU A 54 15.49 -17.08 4.20
N TYR A 55 15.11 -18.26 3.69
CA TYR A 55 16.06 -19.14 3.02
C TYR A 55 16.69 -18.45 1.78
N PHE A 56 15.87 -17.79 0.96
CA PHE A 56 16.37 -17.05 -0.19
C PHE A 56 17.22 -15.84 0.22
N ARG A 57 16.85 -15.14 1.29
CA ARG A 57 17.64 -14.04 1.85
C ARG A 57 18.99 -14.50 2.42
N ASP A 58 19.00 -15.53 3.26
CA ASP A 58 20.13 -15.85 4.14
C ASP A 58 21.06 -16.93 3.56
N VAL A 59 20.54 -17.85 2.74
CA VAL A 59 21.30 -18.95 2.13
C VAL A 59 21.59 -18.68 0.66
N LYS A 60 20.62 -18.14 -0.09
CA LYS A 60 20.83 -17.78 -1.51
C LYS A 60 21.38 -16.36 -1.69
N GLU A 61 21.37 -15.54 -0.63
CA GLU A 61 21.89 -14.17 -0.66
C GLU A 61 21.20 -13.33 -1.75
N GLN A 62 19.89 -13.50 -1.88
CA GLN A 62 19.06 -12.84 -2.88
C GLN A 62 18.11 -11.84 -2.25
N ASP A 63 17.75 -10.83 -3.02
CA ASP A 63 16.66 -9.92 -2.71
C ASP A 63 15.33 -10.58 -3.05
N VAL A 64 14.42 -10.61 -2.08
CA VAL A 64 13.15 -11.33 -2.14
C VAL A 64 12.01 -10.35 -2.01
N LEU A 65 11.01 -10.50 -2.89
CA LEU A 65 9.73 -9.81 -2.76
C LEU A 65 8.73 -10.74 -2.05
N LEU A 66 8.32 -10.38 -0.84
CA LEU A 66 7.31 -11.10 -0.06
C LEU A 66 5.96 -10.39 -0.19
N ILE A 67 4.91 -11.13 -0.52
CA ILE A 67 3.56 -10.58 -0.64
C ILE A 67 2.65 -11.27 0.37
N ILE A 68 2.01 -10.48 1.23
CA ILE A 68 1.07 -10.97 2.24
C ILE A 68 -0.29 -10.32 1.98
N ASP A 69 -1.25 -11.11 1.47
CA ASP A 69 -2.65 -10.69 1.32
C ASP A 69 -3.54 -11.70 2.06
N ASN A 70 -4.05 -11.42 3.26
CA ASN A 70 -4.09 -10.15 3.99
C ASN A 70 -3.54 -10.36 5.41
N ILE A 71 -2.70 -9.43 5.90
CA ILE A 71 -2.10 -9.56 7.25
C ILE A 71 -3.16 -9.53 8.37
N PHE A 72 -4.32 -8.91 8.13
CA PHE A 72 -5.44 -8.92 9.07
C PHE A 72 -5.99 -10.34 9.30
N ARG A 73 -5.84 -11.26 8.33
CA ARG A 73 -6.24 -12.67 8.50
C ARG A 73 -5.40 -13.38 9.55
N PHE A 74 -4.12 -13.04 9.66
CA PHE A 74 -3.25 -13.54 10.72
C PHE A 74 -3.74 -13.09 12.10
N VAL A 75 -4.14 -11.82 12.22
CA VAL A 75 -4.69 -11.27 13.47
C VAL A 75 -6.00 -11.95 13.86
N LEU A 76 -6.96 -12.06 12.92
CA LEU A 76 -8.25 -12.74 13.18
C LEU A 76 -8.05 -14.20 13.62
N ALA A 77 -7.18 -14.94 12.93
CA ALA A 77 -6.85 -16.30 13.28
C ALA A 77 -6.23 -16.40 14.69
N GLY A 78 -5.37 -15.45 15.06
CA GLY A 78 -4.81 -15.33 16.41
C GLY A 78 -5.87 -15.11 17.49
N SER A 79 -6.85 -14.23 17.23
CA SER A 79 -8.00 -14.02 18.13
C SER A 79 -8.83 -15.29 18.32
N GLU A 80 -9.12 -16.02 17.24
CA GLU A 80 -9.86 -17.29 17.29
C GLU A 80 -9.11 -18.36 18.09
N VAL A 81 -7.80 -18.55 17.83
CA VAL A 81 -6.95 -19.49 18.58
C VAL A 81 -6.86 -19.09 20.05
N SER A 82 -6.71 -17.79 20.34
CA SER A 82 -6.64 -17.28 21.72
C SER A 82 -7.92 -17.55 22.50
N ALA A 83 -9.08 -17.40 21.87
CA ALA A 83 -10.38 -17.73 22.45
C ALA A 83 -10.50 -19.23 22.74
N LEU A 84 -10.08 -20.09 21.80
CA LEU A 84 -10.06 -21.55 21.98
C LEU A 84 -9.12 -22.00 23.12
N LEU A 85 -8.03 -21.28 23.34
CA LEU A 85 -7.09 -21.50 24.44
C LEU A 85 -7.61 -20.96 25.79
N GLY A 86 -8.80 -20.36 25.85
CA GLY A 86 -9.40 -19.82 27.07
C GLY A 86 -8.69 -18.58 27.62
N ARG A 87 -7.94 -17.85 26.77
CA ARG A 87 -7.32 -16.58 27.17
C ARG A 87 -8.38 -15.48 27.24
N MET A 88 -8.28 -14.61 28.24
CA MET A 88 -9.15 -13.43 28.30
C MET A 88 -8.87 -12.51 27.12
N PRO A 89 -9.91 -12.02 26.41
CA PRO A 89 -9.74 -11.10 25.30
C PRO A 89 -9.27 -9.72 25.80
N SER A 90 -8.52 -9.03 24.95
CA SER A 90 -8.06 -7.66 25.16
C SER A 90 -9.02 -6.65 24.51
N ALA A 91 -8.55 -5.44 24.26
CA ALA A 91 -9.28 -4.37 23.56
C ALA A 91 -9.92 -4.90 22.26
N VAL A 92 -11.20 -4.53 22.06
CA VAL A 92 -11.97 -4.84 20.84
C VAL A 92 -12.10 -6.35 20.54
N GLY A 93 -11.76 -7.22 21.50
CA GLY A 93 -11.86 -8.68 21.33
C GLY A 93 -10.63 -9.37 20.74
N TYR A 94 -9.51 -8.65 20.57
CA TYR A 94 -8.25 -9.23 20.10
C TYR A 94 -7.54 -10.06 21.17
N GLN A 95 -6.60 -10.91 20.73
CA GLN A 95 -5.75 -11.66 21.64
C GLN A 95 -4.84 -10.73 22.47
N PRO A 96 -4.57 -11.04 23.75
CA PRO A 96 -3.67 -10.24 24.59
C PRO A 96 -2.22 -10.25 24.08
N THR A 97 -1.86 -11.23 23.23
CA THR A 97 -0.53 -11.41 22.64
C THR A 97 -0.36 -10.72 21.28
N LEU A 98 -1.33 -9.90 20.83
CA LEU A 98 -1.37 -9.33 19.48
C LEU A 98 -0.05 -8.63 19.10
N SER A 99 0.42 -7.71 19.93
CA SER A 99 1.64 -6.96 19.65
C SER A 99 2.89 -7.84 19.60
N THR A 100 2.98 -8.85 20.46
CA THR A 100 4.13 -9.77 20.49
C THR A 100 4.13 -10.70 19.28
N GLU A 101 2.97 -11.24 18.90
CA GLU A 101 2.82 -12.11 17.72
C GLU A 101 3.07 -11.35 16.43
N MET A 102 2.54 -10.12 16.32
CA MET A 102 2.79 -9.24 15.18
C MET A 102 4.28 -8.87 15.08
N GLY A 103 4.90 -8.44 16.19
CA GLY A 103 6.33 -8.11 16.21
C GLY A 103 7.20 -9.30 15.83
N THR A 104 6.89 -10.51 16.31
CA THR A 104 7.65 -11.72 15.95
C THR A 104 7.63 -12.01 14.45
N LEU A 105 6.51 -11.71 13.77
CA LEU A 105 6.38 -11.87 12.33
C LEU A 105 7.06 -10.73 11.57
N GLN A 106 6.80 -9.47 11.95
CA GLN A 106 7.26 -8.30 11.23
C GLN A 106 8.77 -8.06 11.36
N GLU A 107 9.37 -8.27 12.53
CA GLU A 107 10.81 -8.04 12.75
C GLU A 107 11.71 -8.99 11.93
N ARG A 108 11.17 -10.14 11.53
CA ARG A 108 11.85 -11.09 10.64
C ARG A 108 11.84 -10.63 9.18
N ILE A 109 10.86 -9.83 8.80
CA ILE A 109 10.74 -9.20 7.49
C ILE A 109 11.66 -7.98 7.48
N THR A 110 12.93 -8.22 7.22
CA THR A 110 13.94 -7.17 7.23
C THR A 110 15.08 -7.47 6.27
N SER A 111 15.85 -6.42 5.99
CA SER A 111 17.08 -6.51 5.21
C SER A 111 18.26 -6.82 6.11
N THR A 112 19.07 -7.81 5.71
CA THR A 112 20.30 -8.20 6.41
C THR A 112 21.52 -7.83 5.57
N LYS A 113 22.72 -8.19 6.06
CA LYS A 113 23.97 -7.99 5.30
C LYS A 113 24.11 -8.94 4.11
N LYS A 114 23.28 -10.00 4.04
CA LYS A 114 23.36 -11.06 3.03
C LYS A 114 22.33 -10.90 1.91
N GLY A 115 21.19 -10.29 2.20
CA GLY A 115 20.13 -10.04 1.24
C GLY A 115 19.00 -9.25 1.87
N SER A 116 17.99 -8.88 1.08
CA SER A 116 16.83 -8.15 1.54
C SER A 116 15.52 -8.91 1.37
N ILE A 117 14.56 -8.64 2.27
CA ILE A 117 13.16 -8.99 2.05
C ILE A 117 12.40 -7.67 1.96
N THR A 118 11.83 -7.41 0.78
CA THR A 118 10.89 -6.31 0.58
C THR A 118 9.49 -6.88 0.68
N SER A 119 8.70 -6.47 1.67
CA SER A 119 7.33 -6.95 1.82
C SER A 119 6.28 -5.95 1.33
N ILE A 120 5.30 -6.45 0.58
CA ILE A 120 4.05 -5.73 0.27
C ILE A 120 2.92 -6.43 1.00
N GLN A 121 2.28 -5.73 1.92
CA GLN A 121 1.27 -6.31 2.80
C GLN A 121 -0.06 -5.59 2.59
N ALA A 122 -1.11 -6.35 2.28
CA ALA A 122 -2.46 -5.82 2.29
C ALA A 122 -2.98 -5.79 3.73
N VAL A 123 -3.35 -4.61 4.21
CA VAL A 123 -3.93 -4.38 5.54
C VAL A 123 -5.41 -4.06 5.36
N TYR A 124 -6.29 -4.93 5.85
CA TYR A 124 -7.71 -4.61 5.94
C TYR A 124 -7.97 -3.76 7.19
N VAL A 125 -8.59 -2.59 7.00
CA VAL A 125 -9.00 -1.71 8.10
C VAL A 125 -10.47 -1.98 8.39
N PRO A 126 -10.82 -2.55 9.55
CA PRO A 126 -12.22 -2.83 9.88
C PRO A 126 -12.98 -1.52 10.06
N MET A 127 -14.15 -1.43 9.43
CA MET A 127 -15.05 -0.26 9.52
C MET A 127 -14.40 1.09 9.17
N ASP A 128 -13.32 1.07 8.36
CA ASP A 128 -12.50 2.26 8.05
C ASP A 128 -11.93 2.96 9.30
N ASP A 129 -11.82 2.26 10.44
CA ASP A 129 -11.26 2.78 11.70
C ASP A 129 -9.75 2.47 11.81
N LEU A 130 -8.91 3.49 11.55
CA LEU A 130 -7.46 3.40 11.69
C LEU A 130 -7.00 3.29 13.16
N THR A 131 -7.88 3.56 14.12
CA THR A 131 -7.57 3.47 15.56
C THR A 131 -7.79 2.07 16.13
N ASP A 132 -8.33 1.14 15.33
CA ASP A 132 -8.45 -0.26 15.73
C ASP A 132 -7.05 -0.83 16.09
N PRO A 133 -6.93 -1.64 17.17
CA PRO A 133 -5.65 -2.18 17.60
C PRO A 133 -4.88 -2.97 16.54
N ALA A 134 -5.56 -3.65 15.61
CA ALA A 134 -4.93 -4.47 14.60
C ALA A 134 -4.16 -3.64 13.53
N PRO A 135 -4.79 -2.70 12.80
CA PRO A 135 -4.07 -1.82 11.88
C PRO A 135 -3.08 -0.93 12.64
N ALA A 136 -3.43 -0.40 13.80
CA ALA A 136 -2.53 0.46 14.59
C ALA A 136 -1.21 -0.25 14.96
N THR A 137 -1.28 -1.51 15.41
CA THR A 137 -0.09 -2.32 15.71
C THR A 137 0.69 -2.65 14.44
N THR A 138 0.00 -2.91 13.34
CA THR A 138 0.65 -3.25 12.05
C THR A 138 1.40 -2.05 11.49
N PHE A 139 0.81 -0.86 11.50
CA PHE A 139 1.42 0.36 10.96
C PHE A 139 2.72 0.75 11.67
N ALA A 140 2.86 0.42 12.95
CA ALA A 140 4.09 0.67 13.69
C ALA A 140 5.33 -0.06 13.12
N HIS A 141 5.12 -1.13 12.35
CA HIS A 141 6.20 -1.90 11.72
C HIS A 141 6.40 -1.61 10.23
N LEU A 142 5.55 -0.78 9.60
CA LEU A 142 5.64 -0.50 8.17
C LEU A 142 6.47 0.75 7.88
N ASP A 143 7.43 0.63 6.97
CA ASP A 143 8.24 1.78 6.49
C ASP A 143 7.46 2.74 5.58
N ALA A 144 6.44 2.22 4.89
CA ALA A 144 5.57 3.00 4.03
C ALA A 144 4.13 2.50 4.13
N THR A 145 3.20 3.43 4.22
CA THR A 145 1.76 3.16 4.26
C THR A 145 1.12 3.79 3.06
N THR A 146 0.52 2.97 2.19
CA THR A 146 -0.28 3.44 1.05
C THR A 146 -1.75 3.26 1.38
N VAL A 147 -2.47 4.36 1.59
CA VAL A 147 -3.87 4.34 2.00
C VAL A 147 -4.75 4.41 0.76
N LEU A 148 -5.75 3.52 0.69
CA LEU A 148 -6.71 3.49 -0.41
C LEU A 148 -8.03 4.12 -0.01
N SER A 149 -8.44 5.20 -0.70
CA SER A 149 -9.60 6.02 -0.29
C SER A 149 -10.86 5.77 -1.11
N ARG A 150 -11.96 5.35 -0.48
CA ARG A 150 -13.25 5.16 -1.19
C ARG A 150 -13.76 6.42 -1.90
N GLY A 151 -13.41 7.60 -1.40
CA GLY A 151 -13.78 8.89 -2.01
C GLY A 151 -13.12 9.13 -3.36
N LEU A 152 -11.89 8.67 -3.57
CA LEU A 152 -11.24 8.72 -4.89
C LEU A 152 -11.83 7.68 -5.86
N ALA A 153 -12.29 6.54 -5.32
CA ALA A 153 -12.89 5.48 -6.10
C ALA A 153 -14.21 5.92 -6.74
N SER A 154 -15.03 6.69 -6.02
CA SER A 154 -16.28 7.26 -6.54
C SER A 154 -16.05 8.31 -7.63
N LYS A 155 -14.89 8.98 -7.63
CA LYS A 155 -14.44 9.88 -8.70
C LYS A 155 -13.84 9.16 -9.92
N CYS A 156 -13.76 7.82 -9.91
CA CYS A 156 -13.10 7.01 -10.94
C CYS A 156 -11.61 7.32 -11.15
N ILE A 157 -10.93 7.86 -10.13
CA ILE A 157 -9.49 8.14 -10.15
C ILE A 157 -8.76 6.88 -9.68
N TYR A 158 -7.90 6.33 -10.55
CA TYR A 158 -7.10 5.14 -10.27
C TYR A 158 -5.62 5.40 -10.56
N PRO A 159 -4.68 4.86 -9.76
CA PRO A 159 -4.91 4.09 -8.53
C PRO A 159 -5.53 4.96 -7.43
N ILE A 160 -6.33 4.34 -6.56
CA ILE A 160 -7.15 5.01 -5.54
C ILE A 160 -6.28 5.37 -4.32
N VAL A 161 -5.12 5.98 -4.53
CA VAL A 161 -4.15 6.27 -3.46
C VAL A 161 -4.39 7.67 -2.94
N ASP A 162 -4.61 7.80 -1.63
CA ASP A 162 -4.74 9.09 -0.98
C ASP A 162 -3.36 9.75 -0.81
N PRO A 163 -3.08 10.92 -1.42
CA PRO A 163 -1.76 11.56 -1.34
C PRO A 163 -1.47 12.17 0.04
N LEU A 164 -2.48 12.43 0.87
CA LEU A 164 -2.34 13.05 2.19
C LEU A 164 -2.10 11.99 3.25
N ASP A 165 -2.94 10.96 3.30
CA ASP A 165 -2.86 9.89 4.31
C ASP A 165 -1.74 8.88 4.03
N THR A 166 -1.23 8.84 2.79
CA THR A 166 -0.07 8.00 2.42
C THR A 166 1.23 8.59 2.95
N THR A 167 2.03 7.77 3.64
CA THR A 167 3.30 8.18 4.24
C THR A 167 4.43 7.20 3.93
N SER A 168 5.67 7.68 3.98
CA SER A 168 6.86 6.86 3.85
C SER A 168 8.00 7.45 4.65
N THR A 169 8.73 6.62 5.39
CA THR A 169 9.96 6.98 6.10
C THR A 169 11.07 7.44 5.15
N MET A 170 11.02 7.00 3.88
CA MET A 170 12.01 7.32 2.85
C MET A 170 11.84 8.74 2.27
N LEU A 171 10.71 9.42 2.52
CA LEU A 171 10.46 10.77 2.03
C LEU A 171 11.23 11.81 2.87
N GLN A 172 12.55 11.81 2.74
CA GLN A 172 13.49 12.70 3.41
C GLN A 172 14.48 13.28 2.37
N PRO A 173 14.87 14.56 2.47
CA PRO A 173 15.80 15.19 1.51
C PRO A 173 17.12 14.41 1.36
N ARG A 174 17.61 13.83 2.47
CA ARG A 174 18.82 12.99 2.50
C ARG A 174 18.75 11.76 1.60
N ILE A 175 17.56 11.19 1.43
CA ILE A 175 17.36 9.90 0.76
C ILE A 175 16.93 10.13 -0.70
N VAL A 176 15.93 10.98 -0.92
CA VAL A 176 15.34 11.20 -2.25
C VAL A 176 15.92 12.40 -3.01
N GLY A 177 16.73 13.24 -2.35
CA GLY A 177 17.20 14.51 -2.87
C GLY A 177 16.26 15.68 -2.53
N GLU A 178 16.80 16.91 -2.53
CA GLU A 178 16.05 18.12 -2.19
C GLU A 178 14.92 18.39 -3.20
N GLU A 179 15.22 18.31 -4.49
CA GLU A 179 14.25 18.55 -5.57
C GLU A 179 13.01 17.66 -5.44
N HIS A 180 13.20 16.33 -5.32
CA HIS A 180 12.09 15.39 -5.17
C HIS A 180 11.29 15.63 -3.89
N TYR A 181 11.98 15.90 -2.78
CA TYR A 181 11.32 16.20 -1.52
C TYR A 181 10.45 17.46 -1.60
N GLU A 182 10.98 18.55 -2.16
CA GLU A 182 10.25 19.81 -2.31
C GLU A 182 9.01 19.67 -3.21
N ILE A 183 9.14 18.95 -4.33
CA ILE A 183 8.02 18.73 -5.25
C ILE A 183 6.93 17.91 -4.57
N ALA A 184 7.30 16.83 -3.88
CA ALA A 184 6.36 16.01 -3.12
C ALA A 184 5.64 16.82 -2.03
N GLN A 185 6.36 17.69 -1.30
CA GLN A 185 5.76 18.58 -0.30
C GLN A 185 4.81 19.60 -0.94
N ARG A 186 5.17 20.19 -2.09
CA ARG A 186 4.30 21.13 -2.82
C ARG A 186 3.00 20.47 -3.31
N VAL A 187 3.09 19.24 -3.83
CA VAL A 187 1.90 18.45 -4.20
C VAL A 187 1.00 18.23 -2.98
N LYS A 188 1.57 17.77 -1.85
CA LYS A 188 0.81 17.57 -0.60
C LYS A 188 0.16 18.85 -0.08
N GLN A 189 0.89 19.96 -0.06
CA GLN A 189 0.36 21.27 0.37
C GLN A 189 -0.79 21.75 -0.53
N THR A 190 -0.65 21.59 -1.85
CA THR A 190 -1.70 21.95 -2.81
C THR A 190 -2.96 21.09 -2.60
N SER A 191 -2.79 19.78 -2.39
CA SER A 191 -3.90 18.87 -2.09
C SER A 191 -4.56 19.17 -0.74
N GLN A 192 -3.78 19.49 0.29
CA GLN A 192 -4.28 19.87 1.61
C GLN A 192 -5.14 21.14 1.51
N ARG A 193 -4.61 22.18 0.85
CA ARG A 193 -5.34 23.43 0.63
C ARG A 193 -6.61 23.22 -0.18
N TYR A 194 -6.57 22.34 -1.18
CA TYR A 194 -7.78 21.98 -1.93
C TYR A 194 -8.84 21.33 -1.05
N ASN A 195 -8.47 20.42 -0.16
CA ASN A 195 -9.43 19.80 0.78
C ASN A 195 -10.06 20.84 1.73
N GLU A 196 -9.29 21.79 2.26
CA GLU A 196 -9.83 22.89 3.08
C GLU A 196 -10.84 23.75 2.31
N LEU A 197 -10.58 23.97 1.02
CA LEU A 197 -11.46 24.75 0.14
C LEU A 197 -12.70 23.98 -0.31
N GLN A 198 -12.72 22.64 -0.27
CA GLN A 198 -13.87 21.84 -0.72
C GLN A 198 -15.14 22.14 0.10
N ASP A 199 -15.02 22.28 1.42
CA ASP A 199 -16.16 22.61 2.29
C ASP A 199 -16.73 24.00 1.97
N ILE A 200 -15.84 24.97 1.71
CA ILE A 200 -16.21 26.33 1.32
C ILE A 200 -16.92 26.32 -0.05
N ILE A 201 -16.35 25.60 -1.03
CA ILE A 201 -16.94 25.45 -2.37
C ILE A 201 -18.33 24.81 -2.30
N ALA A 202 -18.53 23.83 -1.42
CA ALA A 202 -19.81 23.16 -1.26
C ALA A 202 -20.92 24.09 -0.72
N ILE A 203 -20.56 25.11 0.06
CA ILE A 203 -21.51 26.06 0.67
C ILE A 203 -21.72 27.30 -0.19
N LEU A 204 -20.64 27.94 -0.62
CA LEU A 204 -20.66 29.26 -1.29
C LEU A 204 -20.59 29.16 -2.81
N GLY A 205 -20.11 28.04 -3.35
CA GLY A 205 -19.80 27.89 -4.77
C GLY A 205 -18.38 28.35 -5.13
N LEU A 206 -17.94 28.01 -6.34
CA LEU A 206 -16.56 28.22 -6.78
C LEU A 206 -16.25 29.69 -7.15
N ASP A 207 -17.28 30.47 -7.47
CA ASP A 207 -17.15 31.85 -7.92
C ASP A 207 -16.84 32.83 -6.78
N GLU A 208 -17.19 32.47 -5.54
CA GLU A 208 -16.97 33.26 -4.32
C GLU A 208 -15.53 33.15 -3.79
N LEU A 209 -14.72 32.28 -4.37
CA LEU A 209 -13.32 32.13 -3.99
C LEU A 209 -12.46 33.28 -4.54
N SER A 210 -11.38 33.59 -3.82
CA SER A 210 -10.33 34.49 -4.31
C SER A 210 -9.72 33.95 -5.61
N GLU A 211 -9.10 34.81 -6.43
CA GLU A 211 -8.42 34.36 -7.66
C GLU A 211 -7.29 33.35 -7.35
N GLU A 212 -6.59 33.54 -6.24
CA GLU A 212 -5.51 32.66 -5.78
C GLU A 212 -6.04 31.28 -5.35
N ASP A 213 -7.15 31.23 -4.61
CA ASP A 213 -7.77 29.96 -4.22
C ASP A 213 -8.36 29.24 -5.44
N ARG A 214 -8.94 29.97 -6.42
CA ARG A 214 -9.38 29.40 -7.70
C ARG A 214 -8.23 28.77 -8.47
N LEU A 215 -7.08 29.45 -8.54
CA LEU A 215 -5.88 28.89 -9.17
C LEU A 215 -5.40 27.63 -8.43
N THR A 216 -5.42 27.63 -7.10
CA THR A 216 -5.05 26.49 -6.28
C THR A 216 -5.95 25.28 -6.54
N VAL A 217 -7.27 25.50 -6.60
CA VAL A 217 -8.26 24.45 -6.95
C VAL A 217 -8.01 23.91 -8.36
N ALA A 218 -7.72 24.78 -9.33
CA ALA A 218 -7.43 24.36 -10.69
C ALA A 218 -6.17 23.48 -10.76
N ARG A 219 -5.10 23.86 -10.06
CA ARG A 219 -3.86 23.08 -9.95
C ARG A 219 -4.08 21.75 -9.23
N ALA A 220 -4.79 21.75 -8.11
CA ALA A 220 -5.10 20.53 -7.37
C ALA A 220 -5.87 19.52 -8.22
N ARG A 221 -6.88 19.96 -8.99
CA ARG A 221 -7.61 19.09 -9.93
C ARG A 221 -6.71 18.53 -11.03
N LYS A 222 -5.80 19.33 -11.58
CA LYS A 222 -4.79 18.85 -12.55
C LYS A 222 -3.89 17.78 -11.91
N ASN A 223 -3.44 18.02 -10.68
CA ASN A 223 -2.62 17.06 -9.93
C ASN A 223 -3.38 15.75 -9.66
N GLU A 224 -4.65 15.80 -9.23
CA GLU A 224 -5.48 14.60 -9.04
C GLU A 224 -5.59 13.78 -10.34
N CYS A 225 -5.82 14.44 -11.48
CA CYS A 225 -5.87 13.77 -12.78
C CYS A 225 -4.49 13.23 -13.20
N PHE A 226 -3.41 13.95 -12.93
CA PHE A 226 -2.05 13.54 -13.27
C PHE A 226 -1.57 12.34 -12.46
N LEU A 227 -1.94 12.28 -11.18
CA LEU A 227 -1.68 11.12 -10.31
C LEU A 227 -2.47 9.88 -10.72
N SER A 228 -3.54 10.07 -11.51
CA SER A 228 -4.25 8.94 -12.10
C SER A 228 -3.41 8.27 -13.18
N GLN A 229 -3.24 6.95 -13.06
CA GLN A 229 -2.56 6.11 -14.02
C GLN A 229 -3.45 4.94 -14.46
N PRO A 230 -3.60 4.72 -15.77
CA PRO A 230 -4.31 3.55 -16.28
C PRO A 230 -3.51 2.29 -15.97
N SER A 231 -4.15 1.33 -15.28
CA SER A 231 -3.46 0.14 -14.79
C SER A 231 -3.39 -1.00 -15.82
N HIS A 232 -2.21 -1.61 -15.96
CA HIS A 232 -1.98 -2.67 -16.96
C HIS A 232 -2.80 -3.95 -16.69
N SER A 233 -3.18 -4.21 -15.45
CA SER A 233 -3.96 -5.40 -15.07
C SER A 233 -5.48 -5.28 -15.33
N ARG A 234 -5.93 -4.21 -16.03
CA ARG A 234 -7.36 -3.93 -16.30
C ARG A 234 -7.80 -4.32 -17.72
N TYR A 235 -6.93 -4.91 -18.54
CA TYR A 235 -7.15 -5.10 -19.98
C TYR A 235 -8.14 -6.18 -20.42
N THR A 236 -8.88 -6.83 -19.52
CA THR A 236 -9.95 -7.73 -19.99
C THR A 236 -11.14 -6.97 -20.62
N PHE A 237 -11.23 -5.63 -20.50
CA PHE A 237 -12.38 -4.88 -21.05
C PHE A 237 -12.12 -3.62 -21.90
N LYS A 238 -10.88 -3.14 -22.10
CA LYS A 238 -10.60 -2.07 -23.08
C LYS A 238 -9.14 -2.12 -23.53
N ILE A 239 -8.89 -2.46 -24.79
CA ILE A 239 -7.57 -2.50 -25.42
C ILE A 239 -7.11 -1.06 -25.70
N LEU A 240 -6.13 -0.57 -24.95
CA LEU A 240 -5.32 0.61 -25.26
C LEU A 240 -3.90 0.33 -24.73
N ASP A 241 -2.88 0.52 -25.56
CA ASP A 241 -1.46 0.35 -25.19
C ASP A 241 -0.96 1.58 -24.39
N PHE A 242 -0.15 1.36 -23.34
CA PHE A 242 0.37 2.44 -22.49
C PHE A 242 1.89 2.36 -22.23
N PRO A 243 2.58 3.51 -22.15
CA PRO A 243 4.01 3.59 -21.81
C PRO A 243 4.27 3.54 -20.29
N LEU A 244 5.35 2.85 -19.90
CA LEU A 244 5.91 2.84 -18.54
C LEU A 244 6.54 4.22 -18.20
N PHE A 245 6.11 4.87 -17.12
CA PHE A 245 6.71 6.12 -16.63
C PHE A 245 7.90 5.86 -15.70
N LYS A 246 9.07 6.45 -16.01
CA LYS A 246 10.27 6.40 -15.15
C LYS A 246 10.27 7.54 -14.12
N LEU A 247 10.83 7.29 -12.93
CA LEU A 247 10.89 8.25 -11.80
C LEU A 247 11.37 9.66 -12.21
N ARG A 248 12.40 9.74 -13.08
CA ARG A 248 12.96 11.00 -13.60
C ARG A 248 11.97 11.83 -14.44
N ILE A 249 11.02 11.17 -15.10
CA ILE A 249 9.95 11.80 -15.91
C ILE A 249 8.83 12.30 -15.00
N SER A 250 8.52 11.59 -13.90
CA SER A 250 7.50 12.01 -12.93
C SER A 250 7.85 13.35 -12.27
N VAL A 251 9.10 13.51 -11.84
CA VAL A 251 9.60 14.75 -11.20
C VAL A 251 9.51 15.93 -12.18
N THR A 252 10.03 15.76 -13.40
CA THR A 252 10.03 16.82 -14.42
C THR A 252 8.65 17.21 -14.94
N CYS A 253 7.71 16.26 -15.09
CA CYS A 253 6.34 16.57 -15.48
C CYS A 253 5.53 17.25 -14.37
N SER A 254 5.81 16.91 -13.10
CA SER A 254 5.19 17.57 -11.96
C SER A 254 5.59 19.05 -11.93
N ASP A 255 6.87 19.39 -12.12
CA ASP A 255 7.33 20.79 -12.17
C ASP A 255 6.68 21.62 -13.28
N LEU A 256 6.48 21.03 -14.46
CA LEU A 256 5.79 21.68 -15.57
C LEU A 256 4.33 22.02 -15.23
N SER A 257 3.65 21.17 -14.46
CA SER A 257 2.27 21.43 -14.03
C SER A 257 2.15 22.58 -13.00
N PHE A 258 3.26 22.95 -12.35
CA PHE A 258 3.32 24.05 -11.38
C PHE A 258 3.74 25.40 -12.00
N ASN A 259 4.46 25.38 -13.13
CA ASN A 259 4.99 26.58 -13.79
C ASN A 259 4.03 27.21 -14.83
N GLU A 260 2.91 26.56 -15.14
CA GLU A 260 1.78 27.10 -15.94
C GLU A 260 0.54 27.39 -15.09
#